data_AF-A0A974PN41-F1
#
_entry.id   AF-A0A974PN41-F1
#
_cell.length_a   1.000
_cell.length_b   1.000
_cell.length_c   1.000
_cell.angle_alpha   90.00
_cell.angle_beta   90.00
_cell.angle_gamma   90.00
#
_symmetry.space_group_name_H-M   'P 1'
#
loop_
_entity.id
_entity.type
_entity.pdbx_description
1 polymer ?
#
loop_
_entity_poly.entity_id
_entity_poly.type
_entity_poly.pdbx_seq_one_letter_code
_entity_poly.pdbx_strand_id
1 'polypeptide(L)'
;MSAMILSALTIAVCVLLILLIRTLHLALLHSQEVEEQLEVLAVTDQLTGLPNRRAFDLALASEMQRAARHRTPLAVLLIDVDHFKRINDRHGHGVGDVVLTRVARQLARSIRRPGDFAARYGGEEFVAICLPPMWPGPPSSLSRRSPPRRPSAPRRRCGRPRGGAPPP
;
A
#
# COMPACT_ATOMS: atom_id res chain seq x y z
N MET A 1 28.25 -59.95 -19.57
CA MET A 1 28.20 -58.87 -20.59
C MET A 1 26.96 -57.99 -20.41
N SER A 2 25.76 -58.57 -20.38
CA SER A 2 24.49 -57.80 -20.24
C SER A 2 24.39 -56.96 -18.96
N ALA A 3 24.85 -57.48 -17.81
CA ALA A 3 24.83 -56.73 -16.54
C ALA A 3 25.71 -55.46 -16.56
N MET A 4 26.89 -55.52 -17.20
CA MET A 4 27.78 -54.36 -17.32
C MET A 4 27.19 -53.28 -18.24
N ILE A 5 26.49 -53.69 -19.29
CA ILE A 5 25.82 -52.77 -20.23
C ILE A 5 24.66 -52.06 -19.53
N LEU A 6 23.86 -52.79 -18.75
CA LEU A 6 22.75 -52.21 -17.97
C LEU A 6 23.27 -51.19 -16.93
N SER A 7 24.34 -51.52 -16.21
CA SER A 7 24.94 -50.59 -15.24
C SER A 7 25.53 -49.35 -15.89
N ALA A 8 26.17 -49.48 -17.06
CA ALA A 8 26.70 -48.34 -17.79
C ALA A 8 25.58 -47.41 -18.30
N LEU A 9 24.49 -48.00 -18.81
CA LEU A 9 23.33 -47.26 -19.29
C LEU A 9 22.61 -46.52 -18.16
N THR A 10 22.40 -47.16 -17.01
CA THR A 10 21.77 -46.50 -15.86
C THR A 10 22.61 -45.33 -15.36
N ILE A 11 23.93 -45.50 -15.25
CA ILE A 11 24.83 -44.39 -14.88
C ILE A 11 24.73 -43.25 -15.88
N ALA A 12 24.77 -43.54 -17.19
CA ALA A 12 24.66 -42.52 -18.23
C ALA A 12 23.33 -41.75 -18.16
N VAL A 13 22.22 -42.45 -17.95
CA VAL A 13 20.89 -41.84 -17.78
C VAL A 13 20.84 -40.99 -16.51
N CYS A 14 21.37 -41.46 -15.38
CA CYS A 14 21.43 -40.69 -14.14
C CYS A 14 22.24 -39.40 -14.32
N VAL A 15 23.39 -39.47 -14.98
CA VAL A 15 24.21 -38.28 -15.27
C VAL A 15 23.44 -37.30 -16.14
N LEU A 16 22.78 -37.78 -17.21
CA LEU A 16 21.97 -36.94 -18.08
C LEU A 16 20.82 -36.25 -17.32
N LEU A 17 20.11 -36.98 -16.47
CA LEU A 17 19.02 -36.44 -15.65
C LEU A 17 19.53 -35.39 -14.66
N ILE A 18 20.68 -35.62 -14.01
CA ILE A 18 21.28 -34.64 -13.10
C ILE A 18 21.64 -33.36 -13.85
N LEU A 19 22.26 -33.47 -15.03
CA LEU A 19 22.61 -32.32 -15.85
C LEU A 19 21.36 -31.55 -16.28
N LEU A 20 20.31 -32.26 -16.72
CA LEU A 20 19.03 -31.65 -17.10
C LEU A 20 18.36 -30.93 -15.93
N ILE A 21 18.31 -31.55 -14.74
CA ILE A 21 17.73 -30.91 -13.55
C ILE A 21 18.52 -29.66 -13.17
N ARG A 22 19.86 -29.70 -13.25
CA ARG A 22 20.72 -28.54 -12.95
C ARG A 22 20.50 -27.40 -13.93
N THR A 23 20.46 -27.68 -15.23
CA THR A 23 20.23 -26.61 -16.23
C THR A 23 18.84 -26.00 -16.09
N LEU A 24 17.82 -26.81 -15.83
CA LEU A 24 16.46 -26.33 -15.57
C LEU A 24 16.39 -25.48 -14.29
N HIS A 25 17.03 -25.91 -13.21
CA HIS A 25 17.05 -25.16 -11.95
C HIS A 25 17.76 -23.81 -12.11
N LEU A 26 18.89 -23.77 -12.82
CA LEU A 26 19.59 -22.51 -13.10
C LEU A 26 18.77 -21.59 -14.00
N ALA A 27 18.09 -22.14 -15.02
CA ALA A 27 17.19 -21.37 -15.88
C ALA A 27 16.03 -20.76 -15.09
N LEU A 28 15.46 -21.52 -14.13
CA LEU A 28 14.40 -21.02 -13.26
C LEU A 28 14.87 -19.85 -12.39
N LEU A 29 16.02 -20.00 -11.73
CA LEU A 29 16.60 -18.93 -10.92
C LEU A 29 16.88 -17.67 -11.75
N HIS A 30 17.38 -17.84 -12.98
CA HIS A 30 17.64 -16.72 -13.87
C HIS A 30 16.34 -15.99 -14.27
N SER A 31 15.26 -16.73 -14.55
CA SER A 31 13.96 -16.15 -14.85
C SER A 31 13.42 -15.33 -13.68
N GLN A 32 13.59 -15.80 -12.45
CA GLN A 32 13.16 -15.09 -11.24
C GLN A 32 13.94 -13.80 -11.04
N GLU A 33 15.26 -13.82 -11.23
CA GLU A 33 16.10 -12.62 -11.15
C GLU A 33 15.68 -11.57 -12.19
N VAL A 34 15.40 -12.00 -13.44
CA VAL A 34 14.92 -11.09 -14.49
C VAL A 34 13.56 -10.52 -14.15
N GLU A 35 12.66 -11.35 -13.60
CA GLU A 35 11.33 -10.90 -13.16
C GLU A 35 11.43 -9.88 -12.02
N GLU A 36 12.27 -10.13 -11.02
CA GLU A 36 12.53 -9.18 -9.92
C GLU A 36 13.13 -7.87 -10.46
N GLN A 37 14.07 -7.94 -11.41
CA GLN A 37 14.63 -6.75 -12.06
C GLN A 37 13.57 -5.96 -12.85
N LEU A 38 12.65 -6.65 -13.53
CA LEU A 38 11.53 -6.01 -14.22
C LEU A 38 10.53 -5.40 -13.22
N GLU A 39 10.25 -6.06 -12.11
CA GLU A 39 9.42 -5.52 -11.03
C GLU A 39 10.06 -4.28 -10.38
N VAL A 40 11.39 -4.29 -10.21
CA VAL A 40 12.16 -3.13 -9.74
C VAL A 40 12.04 -1.94 -10.70
N LEU A 41 11.91 -2.20 -11.99
CA LEU A 41 11.70 -1.17 -13.02
C LEU A 41 10.22 -0.80 -13.20
N ALA A 42 9.29 -1.60 -12.70
CA ALA A 42 7.87 -1.32 -12.78
C ALA A 42 7.54 -0.07 -11.93
N VAL A 43 6.79 0.85 -12.53
CA VAL A 43 6.29 2.07 -11.87
C VAL A 43 4.80 2.00 -11.58
N THR A 44 4.15 0.89 -11.92
CA THR A 44 2.70 0.70 -11.83
C THR A 44 2.39 -0.55 -11.02
N ASP A 45 1.40 -0.45 -10.14
CA ASP A 45 0.84 -1.57 -9.38
C ASP A 45 -0.06 -2.43 -10.28
N GLN A 46 0.21 -3.73 -10.35
CA GLN A 46 -0.45 -4.64 -11.29
C GLN A 46 -1.94 -4.84 -10.97
N LEU A 47 -2.33 -4.81 -9.69
CA LEU A 47 -3.72 -5.05 -9.27
C LEU A 47 -4.62 -3.85 -9.53
N THR A 48 -4.12 -2.64 -9.25
CA THR A 48 -4.93 -1.43 -9.26
C THR A 48 -4.73 -0.57 -10.51
N GLY A 49 -3.60 -0.75 -11.21
CA GLY A 49 -3.20 0.09 -12.34
C GLY A 49 -2.76 1.50 -11.94
N LEU A 50 -2.74 1.83 -10.65
CA LEU A 50 -2.15 3.08 -10.16
C LEU A 50 -0.63 2.99 -10.20
N PRO A 51 0.06 4.13 -10.23
CA PRO A 51 1.48 4.16 -9.89
C PRO A 51 1.76 3.43 -8.57
N ASN A 52 2.91 2.79 -8.46
CA ASN A 52 3.31 2.11 -7.24
C ASN A 52 4.09 3.04 -6.30
N ARG A 53 4.49 2.52 -5.13
CA ARG A 53 5.32 3.25 -4.16
C ARG A 53 6.58 3.85 -4.77
N ARG A 54 7.28 3.12 -5.65
CA ARG A 54 8.50 3.62 -6.30
C ARG A 54 8.20 4.86 -7.16
N ALA A 55 7.13 4.82 -7.94
CA ALA A 55 6.70 5.96 -8.73
C ALA A 55 6.30 7.15 -7.85
N PHE A 56 5.67 6.90 -6.70
CA PHE A 56 5.38 7.94 -5.71
C PHE A 56 6.64 8.59 -5.15
N ASP A 57 7.64 7.82 -4.75
CA ASP A 57 8.88 8.37 -4.18
C ASP A 57 9.59 9.29 -5.19
N LEU A 58 9.63 8.87 -6.47
CA LEU A 58 10.16 9.68 -7.57
C LEU A 58 9.34 10.96 -7.81
N ALA A 59 8.01 10.85 -7.83
CA ALA A 59 7.12 11.99 -8.01
C ALA A 59 7.23 12.99 -6.84
N LEU A 60 7.29 12.49 -5.60
CA LEU A 60 7.42 13.30 -4.40
C LEU A 60 8.73 14.09 -4.40
N ALA A 61 9.85 13.46 -4.73
CA ALA A 61 11.14 14.15 -4.81
C ALA A 61 11.10 15.30 -5.83
N SER A 62 10.50 15.06 -7.00
CA SER A 62 10.36 16.07 -8.06
C SER A 62 9.43 17.22 -7.63
N GLU A 63 8.28 16.91 -7.04
CA GLU A 63 7.31 17.90 -6.58
C GLU A 63 7.82 18.71 -5.39
N MET A 64 8.60 18.12 -4.49
CA MET A 64 9.28 18.86 -3.41
C MET A 64 10.26 19.90 -3.96
N GLN A 65 11.07 19.54 -4.97
CA GLN A 65 11.97 20.49 -5.63
C GLN A 65 11.19 21.61 -6.33
N ARG A 66 10.09 21.27 -7.01
CA ARG A 66 9.21 22.24 -7.67
C ARG A 66 8.57 23.19 -6.65
N ALA A 67 8.01 22.65 -5.58
CA ALA A 67 7.39 23.43 -4.51
C ALA A 67 8.39 24.37 -3.83
N ALA A 68 9.62 23.93 -3.58
CA ALA A 68 10.69 24.77 -3.03
C ALA A 68 11.04 25.95 -3.97
N ARG A 69 11.13 25.71 -5.28
CA ARG A 69 11.42 26.76 -6.27
C ARG A 69 10.30 27.80 -6.38
N HIS A 70 9.04 27.35 -6.39
CA HIS A 70 7.89 28.23 -6.57
C HIS A 70 7.30 28.75 -5.25
N ARG A 71 7.85 28.34 -4.09
CA ARG A 71 7.34 28.64 -2.75
C ARG A 71 5.86 28.28 -2.60
N THR A 72 5.43 27.21 -3.24
CA THR A 72 4.04 26.72 -3.17
C THR A 72 3.91 25.66 -2.08
N PRO A 73 2.82 25.63 -1.31
CA PRO A 73 2.57 24.56 -0.37
C PRO A 73 2.36 23.23 -1.09
N LEU A 74 2.84 22.14 -0.49
CA LEU A 74 2.64 20.77 -0.95
C LEU A 74 1.98 19.97 0.17
N ALA A 75 0.97 19.16 -0.16
CA ALA A 75 0.33 18.25 0.78
C ALA A 75 0.49 16.80 0.31
N VAL A 76 0.73 15.90 1.25
CA VAL A 76 0.75 14.45 1.03
C VAL A 76 -0.33 13.82 1.90
N LEU A 77 -1.18 13.01 1.30
CA LEU A 77 -2.23 12.25 1.97
C LEU A 77 -1.80 10.79 2.01
N LEU A 78 -1.85 10.18 3.20
CA LEU A 78 -1.78 8.74 3.39
C LEU A 78 -3.20 8.24 3.66
N ILE A 79 -3.64 7.25 2.91
CA ILE A 79 -5.02 6.78 2.84
C ILE A 79 -4.98 5.27 3.10
N ASP A 80 -5.72 4.81 4.10
CA ASP A 80 -5.84 3.39 4.43
C ASP A 80 -7.30 2.95 4.23
N VAL A 81 -7.51 1.69 3.81
CA VAL A 81 -8.86 1.13 3.70
C VAL A 81 -9.24 0.47 5.03
N ASP A 82 -10.06 1.18 5.79
CA ASP A 82 -10.50 0.71 7.11
C ASP A 82 -11.07 -0.72 7.09
N HIS A 83 -10.61 -1.53 8.03
CA HIS A 83 -11.07 -2.90 8.24
C HIS A 83 -10.86 -3.85 7.05
N PHE A 84 -9.92 -3.58 6.13
CA PHE A 84 -9.70 -4.42 4.94
C PHE A 84 -9.46 -5.89 5.28
N LYS A 85 -8.68 -6.18 6.33
CA LYS A 85 -8.49 -7.56 6.82
C LYS A 85 -9.81 -8.28 7.10
N ARG A 86 -10.79 -7.61 7.71
CA ARG A 86 -12.12 -8.22 7.99
C ARG A 86 -12.90 -8.52 6.71
N ILE A 87 -12.70 -7.73 5.66
CA ILE A 87 -13.31 -7.98 4.35
C ILE A 87 -12.69 -9.26 3.76
N ASN A 88 -11.36 -9.38 3.78
CA ASN A 88 -10.66 -10.57 3.30
C ASN A 88 -11.05 -11.82 4.08
N ASP A 89 -11.09 -11.74 5.41
CA ASP A 89 -11.42 -12.88 6.27
C ASP A 89 -12.85 -13.38 6.03
N ARG A 90 -13.79 -12.46 5.71
CA ARG A 90 -15.21 -12.79 5.54
C ARG A 90 -15.58 -13.19 4.11
N HIS A 91 -14.93 -12.59 3.13
CA HIS A 91 -15.33 -12.66 1.73
C HIS A 91 -14.25 -13.23 0.80
N GLY A 92 -13.05 -13.49 1.33
CA GLY A 92 -11.90 -13.97 0.58
C GLY A 92 -11.12 -12.84 -0.09
N HIS A 93 -9.84 -13.12 -0.39
CA HIS A 93 -8.90 -12.17 -0.98
C HIS A 93 -9.38 -11.60 -2.33
N GLY A 94 -10.03 -12.41 -3.17
CA GLY A 94 -10.54 -11.93 -4.46
C GLY A 94 -11.58 -10.81 -4.34
N VAL A 95 -12.37 -10.78 -3.25
CA VAL A 95 -13.29 -9.66 -2.98
C VAL A 95 -12.51 -8.44 -2.48
N GLY A 96 -11.48 -8.65 -1.65
CA GLY A 96 -10.55 -7.59 -1.27
C GLY A 96 -9.90 -6.91 -2.47
N ASP A 97 -9.44 -7.71 -3.43
CA ASP A 97 -8.84 -7.21 -4.68
C ASP A 97 -9.82 -6.31 -5.44
N VAL A 98 -11.08 -6.73 -5.57
CA VAL A 98 -12.12 -5.90 -6.20
C VAL A 98 -12.35 -4.59 -5.44
N VAL A 99 -12.31 -4.60 -4.11
CA VAL A 99 -12.41 -3.38 -3.29
C VAL A 99 -11.23 -2.45 -3.58
N LEU A 100 -10.00 -2.96 -3.57
CA LEU A 100 -8.79 -2.17 -3.86
C LEU A 100 -8.83 -1.56 -5.27
N THR A 101 -9.19 -2.34 -6.29
CA THR A 101 -9.34 -1.82 -7.66
C THR A 101 -10.41 -0.72 -7.76
N ARG A 102 -11.50 -0.81 -6.98
CA ARG A 102 -12.54 0.24 -6.95
C ARG A 102 -12.05 1.50 -6.26
N VAL A 103 -11.37 1.38 -5.12
CA VAL A 103 -10.77 2.52 -4.41
C VAL A 103 -9.78 3.24 -5.32
N ALA A 104 -8.88 2.47 -5.94
CA ALA A 104 -7.89 3.00 -6.88
C ALA A 104 -8.53 3.78 -8.04
N ARG A 105 -9.60 3.23 -8.63
CA ARG A 105 -10.33 3.91 -9.71
C ARG A 105 -10.97 5.22 -9.24
N GLN A 106 -11.46 5.29 -8.00
CA GLN A 106 -11.98 6.55 -7.48
C GLN A 106 -10.88 7.55 -7.19
N LEU A 107 -9.74 7.13 -6.64
CA LEU A 107 -8.59 8.00 -6.44
C LEU A 107 -8.08 8.59 -7.77
N ALA A 108 -7.93 7.75 -8.80
CA ALA A 108 -7.54 8.19 -10.14
C ALA A 108 -8.50 9.24 -10.72
N ARG A 109 -9.81 9.13 -10.44
CA ARG A 109 -10.82 10.11 -10.90
C ARG A 109 -10.80 11.41 -10.11
N SER A 110 -10.37 11.36 -8.85
CA SER A 110 -10.26 12.54 -7.97
C SER A 110 -9.04 13.39 -8.29
N ILE A 111 -8.01 12.82 -8.91
CA ILE A 111 -6.84 13.54 -9.43
C ILE A 111 -7.24 14.25 -10.71
N ARG A 112 -7.33 15.58 -10.63
CA ARG A 112 -7.82 16.42 -11.72
C ARG A 112 -6.82 17.49 -12.14
N ARG A 113 -5.86 17.85 -11.28
CA ARG A 113 -4.98 19.01 -11.50
C ARG A 113 -3.59 18.59 -11.93
N PRO A 114 -2.91 19.40 -12.75
CA PRO A 114 -1.50 19.22 -13.03
C PRO A 114 -0.67 19.24 -11.74
N GLY A 115 0.08 18.17 -11.46
CA GLY A 115 0.87 18.01 -10.23
C GLY A 115 0.20 17.23 -9.12
N ASP A 116 -1.11 16.94 -9.23
CA ASP A 116 -1.72 15.94 -8.36
C ASP A 116 -1.26 14.55 -8.79
N PHE A 117 -0.99 13.69 -7.82
CA PHE A 117 -0.47 12.33 -8.06
C PHE A 117 -1.12 11.37 -7.06
N ALA A 118 -1.39 10.12 -7.44
CA ALA A 118 -1.70 9.07 -6.47
C ALA A 118 -1.01 7.77 -6.87
N ALA A 119 -0.72 6.98 -5.85
CA ALA A 119 -0.16 5.66 -5.98
C ALA A 119 -0.76 4.71 -4.94
N ARG A 120 -0.62 3.41 -5.22
CA ARG A 120 -0.75 2.40 -4.17
C ARG A 120 0.59 2.27 -3.45
N TYR A 121 0.59 2.49 -2.15
CA TYR A 121 1.81 2.48 -1.34
C TYR A 121 2.19 1.04 -0.93
N GLY A 122 1.20 0.19 -0.69
CA GLY A 122 1.39 -1.23 -0.39
C GLY A 122 0.17 -1.80 0.34
N GLY A 123 -0.12 -3.09 0.16
CA GLY A 123 -1.27 -3.72 0.83
C GLY A 123 -2.59 -2.98 0.54
N GLU A 124 -3.22 -2.44 1.58
CA GLU A 124 -4.45 -1.64 1.52
C GLU A 124 -4.24 -0.12 1.53
N GLU A 125 -2.97 0.33 1.53
CA GLU A 125 -2.59 1.73 1.64
C GLU A 125 -2.42 2.40 0.27
N PHE A 126 -2.92 3.64 0.17
CA PHE A 126 -2.78 4.54 -0.96
C PHE A 126 -2.16 5.86 -0.50
N VAL A 127 -1.47 6.53 -1.41
CA VAL A 127 -0.90 7.85 -1.17
C VAL A 127 -1.31 8.81 -2.28
N ALA A 128 -1.46 10.08 -1.94
CA ALA A 128 -1.68 11.13 -2.91
C ALA A 128 -0.85 12.38 -2.60
N ILE A 129 -0.36 13.03 -3.66
CA ILE A 129 0.26 14.35 -3.61
C ILE A 129 -0.76 15.33 -4.16
N CYS A 130 -1.00 16.43 -3.44
CA CYS A 130 -1.92 17.46 -3.88
C CYS A 130 -1.34 18.85 -3.62
N LEU A 131 -1.66 19.79 -4.50
CA LEU A 131 -1.47 21.22 -4.24
C LEU A 131 -2.70 21.72 -3.46
N PRO A 132 -2.60 21.97 -2.14
CA PRO A 132 -3.73 22.53 -1.41
C PRO A 132 -4.11 23.88 -2.06
N PRO A 133 -5.42 24.17 -2.23
CA PRO A 133 -5.81 25.53 -2.53
C PRO A 133 -5.18 26.41 -1.45
N MET A 134 -4.52 27.50 -1.88
CA MET A 134 -3.82 28.44 -1.00
C MET A 134 -4.70 28.71 0.23
N TRP A 135 -4.38 28.06 1.35
CA TRP A 135 -4.94 28.46 2.62
C TRP A 135 -4.23 29.77 2.94
N PRO A 136 -4.94 30.92 3.08
CA PRO A 136 -4.31 32.11 3.61
C PRO A 136 -3.92 31.76 5.04
N GLY A 137 -2.68 31.31 5.22
CA GLY A 137 -2.12 31.08 6.55
C GLY A 137 -2.29 32.35 7.36
N PRO A 138 -2.57 32.25 8.67
CA PRO A 138 -2.49 33.43 9.51
C PRO A 138 -1.08 34.03 9.38
N PRO A 139 -0.93 35.37 9.34
CA PRO A 139 0.36 36.01 9.19
C PRO A 139 1.36 35.44 10.21
N SER A 140 2.60 35.29 9.76
CA SER A 140 3.73 34.58 10.41
C SER A 140 4.15 35.11 11.79
N SER A 141 3.34 35.94 12.45
CA SER A 141 3.55 36.46 13.80
C SER A 141 2.77 35.75 14.91
N LEU A 142 1.92 34.76 14.59
CA LEU A 142 1.26 33.94 15.63
C LEU A 142 2.22 32.88 16.19
N SER A 143 3.13 33.37 17.03
CA SER A 143 3.94 32.56 17.92
C SER A 143 3.05 31.69 18.81
N ARG A 144 3.43 30.41 18.88
CA ARG A 144 3.08 29.40 19.88
C ARG A 144 2.13 29.89 20.99
N ARG A 145 0.82 29.85 20.75
CA ARG A 145 -0.13 29.69 21.85
C ARG A 145 -0.40 28.21 22.01
N SER A 146 -0.07 27.69 23.19
CA SER A 146 -0.39 26.34 23.64
C SER A 146 -1.87 26.04 23.36
N PRO A 147 -2.21 24.82 22.92
CA PRO A 147 -3.60 24.47 22.67
C PRO A 147 -4.40 24.62 23.97
N PRO A 148 -5.66 25.11 23.91
CA PRO A 148 -6.51 25.17 25.09
C PRO A 148 -6.69 23.74 25.64
N ARG A 149 -6.41 23.57 26.94
CA ARG A 149 -6.68 22.31 27.65
C ARG A 149 -8.15 21.96 27.46
N ARG A 150 -8.43 20.80 26.86
CA ARG A 150 -9.79 20.27 26.76
C ARG A 150 -10.38 20.14 28.18
N PRO A 151 -11.60 20.61 28.45
CA PRO A 151 -12.25 20.33 29.72
C PRO A 151 -12.53 18.82 29.83
N SER A 152 -12.14 18.22 30.95
CA SER A 152 -12.42 16.84 31.30
C SER A 152 -13.92 16.62 31.40
N ALA A 153 -14.43 15.62 30.68
CA ALA A 153 -15.84 15.23 30.73
C ALA A 153 -16.24 14.83 32.16
N PRO A 154 -17.45 15.19 32.64
CA PRO A 154 -17.90 14.82 33.97
C PRO A 154 -18.25 13.33 34.01
N ARG A 155 -17.67 12.61 34.98
CA ARG A 155 -18.04 11.22 35.30
C ARG A 155 -19.53 11.17 35.68
N ARG A 156 -20.36 10.54 34.84
CA ARG A 156 -21.76 10.23 35.18
C ARG A 156 -21.77 9.30 36.39
N ARG A 157 -22.33 9.79 37.51
CA ARG A 157 -22.63 8.99 38.71
C ARG A 157 -23.95 8.26 38.44
N CYS A 158 -23.91 6.93 38.30
CA CYS A 158 -25.13 6.12 38.22
C CYS A 158 -25.90 6.22 39.54
N GLY A 159 -27.05 6.89 39.53
CA GLY A 159 -28.03 6.87 40.63
C GLY A 159 -29.03 5.73 40.41
N ARG A 160 -29.24 4.90 41.44
CA ARG A 160 -30.29 3.86 41.48
C ARG A 160 -31.70 4.50 41.42
N PRO A 161 -32.72 3.82 40.87
CA PRO A 161 -34.09 4.33 40.89
C PRO A 161 -34.69 4.18 42.30
N ARG A 162 -35.40 5.23 42.76
CA ARG A 162 -36.29 5.18 43.92
C ARG A 162 -37.57 4.45 43.52
N GLY A 163 -37.87 3.33 44.18
CA GLY A 163 -39.18 2.67 44.10
C GLY A 163 -40.23 3.46 44.87
N GLY A 164 -41.29 3.87 44.19
CA GLY A 164 -42.52 4.41 44.77
C GLY A 164 -43.49 3.30 45.18
N ALA A 165 -44.36 3.67 46.13
CA ALA A 165 -45.31 2.85 46.91
C ALA A 165 -46.49 2.25 46.11
N PRO A 166 -47.41 1.55 46.79
CA PRO A 166 -48.77 2.07 46.83
C PRO A 166 -49.50 1.96 48.20
N PRO A 167 -50.66 2.64 48.38
CA PRO A 167 -51.42 2.81 49.64
C PRO A 167 -52.67 1.89 49.69
N PRO A 168 -53.62 2.04 50.65
CA PRO A 168 -53.54 2.58 52.02
C PRO A 168 -53.38 1.50 53.10
#